data_AF-A0A3B3D320-F1
#
_entry.id   AF-A0A3B3D320-F1
#
_cell.length_a   1.000
_cell.length_b   1.000
_cell.length_c   1.000
_cell.angle_alpha   90.00
_cell.angle_beta   90.00
_cell.angle_gamma   90.00
#
_symmetry.space_group_name_H-M   'P 1'
#
loop_
_entity.id
_entity.type
_entity.pdbx_description
1 polymer ?
#
loop_
_entity_poly.entity_id
_entity_poly.type
_entity_poly.pdbx_seq_one_letter_code
_entity_poly.pdbx_strand_id
1 'polypeptide(L)'
;MAERKSAKAAAGSSSQNGSDVPLQEFPMPKTELVQKFHVLYLGVTSVSRPIGMDVINGAIENLLSSTGKEDWTPVILSIADTTVAVIKEKEEEEEVLVECRVRFLSFMGVGRDIHTFAFIMDTGNQHFQCHAFWCDPNAGCVSEAVQAACVLRYQKCLVARPPSQRAGSSSSPSPDSVTRRVTTSVKRSVQSLIDTLKPKKQSSELPQQ
;
A
#
# COMPACT_ATOMS: atom_id res chain seq x y z
N MET A 1 -27.99 70.04 -34.35
CA MET A 1 -26.86 69.13 -34.61
C MET A 1 -26.04 69.12 -33.33
N ALA A 2 -26.11 68.03 -32.55
CA ALA A 2 -25.53 67.95 -31.21
C ALA A 2 -24.50 66.83 -31.17
N GLU A 3 -23.25 67.16 -30.83
CA GLU A 3 -22.17 66.28 -30.37
C GLU A 3 -21.00 67.18 -29.96
N ARG A 4 -20.14 66.94 -28.96
CA ARG A 4 -20.04 66.02 -27.81
C ARG A 4 -19.02 66.69 -26.85
N LYS A 5 -19.13 66.41 -25.55
CA LYS A 5 -18.31 66.97 -24.46
C LYS A 5 -17.11 66.07 -24.13
N SER A 6 -15.99 66.71 -23.79
CA SER A 6 -14.63 66.22 -23.53
C SER A 6 -14.42 65.23 -22.37
N ALA A 7 -13.34 64.43 -22.38
CA ALA A 7 -12.21 64.50 -21.42
C ALA A 7 -11.13 63.38 -21.54
N LYS A 8 -9.87 63.85 -21.70
CA LYS A 8 -8.53 63.47 -21.20
C LYS A 8 -8.17 62.11 -20.51
N ALA A 9 -7.11 61.50 -21.09
CA ALA A 9 -5.88 60.80 -20.59
C ALA A 9 -5.90 59.64 -19.57
N ALA A 10 -5.10 58.58 -19.83
CA ALA A 10 -3.90 58.16 -19.08
C ALA A 10 -3.38 56.77 -19.52
N ALA A 11 -2.12 56.47 -19.14
CA ALA A 11 -1.24 55.39 -19.59
C ALA A 11 -1.74 53.95 -19.35
N GLY A 12 -1.44 53.04 -20.30
CA GLY A 12 -1.72 51.61 -20.19
C GLY A 12 -0.53 50.82 -19.66
N SER A 13 -0.69 50.20 -18.49
CA SER A 13 0.16 49.11 -18.03
C SER A 13 -0.38 47.78 -18.57
N SER A 14 0.46 46.99 -19.21
CA SER A 14 0.14 45.65 -19.69
C SER A 14 0.11 44.64 -18.54
N SER A 15 -1.10 44.31 -18.06
CA SER A 15 -1.32 43.17 -17.17
C SER A 15 -1.32 41.88 -18.00
N GLN A 16 -0.33 41.03 -17.76
CA GLN A 16 -0.32 39.65 -18.23
C GLN A 16 -1.38 38.88 -17.45
N ASN A 17 -2.49 38.51 -18.11
CA ASN A 17 -3.44 37.54 -17.58
C ASN A 17 -2.77 36.16 -17.59
N GLY A 18 -2.18 35.77 -16.46
CA GLY A 18 -1.95 34.37 -16.15
C GLY A 18 -3.31 33.71 -15.93
N SER A 19 -3.75 32.89 -16.87
CA SER A 19 -4.94 32.05 -16.69
C SER A 19 -4.68 31.05 -15.57
N ASP A 20 -5.21 31.34 -14.40
CA ASP A 20 -5.30 30.44 -13.25
C ASP A 20 -6.30 29.33 -13.62
N VAL A 21 -5.78 28.19 -14.08
CA VAL A 21 -6.60 27.00 -14.36
C VAL A 21 -6.89 26.36 -13.01
N PRO A 22 -8.14 26.30 -12.52
CA PRO A 22 -8.44 25.59 -11.30
C PRO A 22 -8.02 24.14 -11.51
N LEU A 23 -7.15 23.61 -10.65
CA LEU A 23 -6.90 22.19 -10.55
C LEU A 23 -8.20 21.54 -10.07
N GLN A 24 -9.10 21.31 -10.99
CA GLN A 24 -10.32 20.56 -10.76
C GLN A 24 -9.87 19.15 -10.40
N GLU A 25 -9.95 18.83 -9.11
CA GLU A 25 -9.65 17.52 -8.57
C GLU A 25 -10.58 16.53 -9.26
N PHE A 26 -10.04 15.78 -10.22
CA PHE A 26 -10.77 14.72 -10.88
C PHE A 26 -11.17 13.71 -9.79
N PRO A 27 -12.48 13.45 -9.60
CA PRO A 27 -12.91 12.50 -8.59
C PRO A 27 -12.23 11.16 -8.87
N MET A 28 -11.30 10.75 -8.02
CA MET A 28 -10.72 9.42 -8.10
C MET A 28 -11.86 8.42 -7.90
N PRO A 29 -12.05 7.44 -8.79
CA PRO A 29 -13.10 6.44 -8.63
C PRO A 29 -12.98 5.79 -7.24
N LYS A 30 -14.00 5.96 -6.39
CA LYS A 30 -14.07 5.31 -5.08
C LYS A 30 -14.47 3.85 -5.27
N THR A 31 -13.53 3.04 -5.73
CA THR A 31 -13.69 1.57 -5.79
C THR A 31 -12.93 0.87 -4.67
N GLU A 32 -12.58 1.58 -3.59
CA GLU A 32 -11.86 0.98 -2.48
C GLU A 32 -12.75 -0.07 -1.80
N LEU A 33 -12.30 -1.32 -1.83
CA LEU A 33 -12.99 -2.42 -1.18
C LEU A 33 -12.75 -2.29 0.33
N VAL A 34 -13.77 -1.84 1.06
CA VAL A 34 -13.72 -1.73 2.52
C VAL A 34 -14.47 -2.91 3.13
N GLN A 35 -13.79 -3.66 3.98
CA GLN A 35 -14.38 -4.75 4.77
C GLN A 35 -14.57 -4.26 6.22
N LYS A 36 -15.75 -4.47 6.80
CA LYS A 36 -16.09 -4.05 8.16
C LYS A 36 -16.41 -5.28 9.01
N PHE A 37 -15.81 -5.38 10.19
CA PHE A 37 -16.01 -6.47 11.14
C PHE A 37 -16.43 -5.92 12.50
N HIS A 38 -17.55 -6.42 13.03
CA HIS A 38 -17.97 -6.12 14.40
C HIS A 38 -17.16 -6.99 15.36
N VAL A 39 -16.39 -6.36 16.23
CA VAL A 39 -15.50 -7.02 17.20
C VAL A 39 -15.52 -6.28 18.53
N LEU A 40 -14.98 -6.90 19.58
CA LEU A 40 -14.77 -6.23 20.86
C LEU A 40 -13.31 -5.79 20.96
N TYR A 41 -13.08 -4.51 21.25
CA TYR A 41 -11.75 -3.97 21.44
C TYR A 41 -11.30 -4.13 22.89
N LEU A 42 -10.21 -4.87 23.08
CA LEU A 42 -9.63 -5.15 24.41
C LEU A 42 -8.76 -3.99 24.90
N GLY A 43 -8.20 -3.22 23.96
CA GLY A 43 -7.35 -2.08 24.25
C GLY A 43 -6.01 -2.12 23.52
N VAL A 44 -5.07 -1.35 24.05
CA VAL A 44 -3.72 -1.19 23.51
C VAL A 44 -2.69 -1.37 24.61
N THR A 45 -1.56 -1.97 24.27
CA THR A 45 -0.39 -2.00 25.14
C THR A 45 0.89 -1.73 24.37
N SER A 46 1.87 -1.12 25.03
CA SER A 46 3.17 -0.87 24.42
C SER A 46 4.00 -2.15 24.40
N VAL A 47 4.69 -2.41 23.29
CA VAL A 47 5.54 -3.60 23.13
C VAL A 47 6.96 -3.22 22.75
N SER A 48 7.93 -4.04 23.16
CA SER A 48 9.36 -3.75 22.99
C SER A 48 9.92 -4.14 21.62
N ARG A 49 9.19 -4.95 20.86
CA ARG A 49 9.60 -5.47 19.54
C ARG A 49 8.46 -5.32 18.54
N PRO A 50 8.77 -5.07 17.25
CA PRO A 50 7.76 -4.95 16.22
C PRO A 50 7.13 -6.29 15.82
N ILE A 51 7.81 -7.42 16.10
CA ILE A 51 7.47 -8.73 15.56
C ILE A 51 7.64 -9.80 16.64
N GLY A 52 6.75 -10.80 16.63
CA GLY A 52 6.86 -12.02 17.44
C GLY A 52 5.51 -12.50 17.93
N MET A 53 5.23 -13.80 17.77
CA MET A 53 4.00 -14.38 18.32
C MET A 53 4.01 -14.39 19.85
N ASP A 54 5.19 -14.48 20.47
CA ASP A 54 5.37 -14.31 21.90
C ASP A 54 5.04 -12.88 22.36
N VAL A 55 5.37 -11.87 21.55
CA VAL A 55 5.01 -10.46 21.79
C VAL A 55 3.49 -10.27 21.72
N ILE A 56 2.84 -10.77 20.66
CA ILE A 56 1.38 -10.70 20.52
C ILE A 56 0.68 -11.40 21.68
N ASN A 57 1.08 -12.64 22.00
CA ASN A 57 0.42 -13.40 23.06
C ASN A 57 0.62 -12.75 24.43
N GLY A 58 1.82 -12.24 24.73
CA GLY A 58 2.07 -11.51 25.97
C GLY A 58 1.23 -10.22 26.06
N ALA A 59 1.07 -9.50 24.95
CA ALA A 59 0.21 -8.31 24.90
C ALA A 59 -1.27 -8.63 25.14
N ILE A 60 -1.78 -9.70 24.52
CA ILE A 60 -3.16 -10.17 24.70
C ILE A 60 -3.38 -10.60 26.16
N GLU A 61 -2.49 -11.41 26.72
CA GLU A 61 -2.58 -11.88 28.11
C GLU A 61 -2.59 -10.71 29.10
N ASN A 62 -1.72 -9.72 28.90
CA ASN A 62 -1.70 -8.51 29.72
C ASN A 62 -3.04 -7.78 29.67
N LEU A 63 -3.60 -7.57 28.48
CA LEU A 63 -4.88 -6.89 28.31
C LEU A 63 -6.02 -7.68 28.97
N LEU A 64 -6.14 -8.97 28.69
CA LEU A 64 -7.15 -9.86 29.29
C LEU A 64 -7.07 -9.91 30.83
N SER A 65 -5.87 -9.78 31.39
CA SER A 65 -5.69 -9.74 32.86
C SER A 65 -6.06 -8.38 33.47
N SER A 66 -6.00 -7.32 32.68
CA SER A 66 -6.21 -5.94 33.13
C SER A 66 -7.63 -5.42 32.92
N THR A 67 -8.39 -6.00 31.98
CA THR A 67 -9.75 -5.59 31.63
C THR A 67 -10.72 -6.75 31.76
N GLY A 68 -11.86 -6.51 32.41
CA GLY A 68 -12.98 -7.46 32.43
C GLY A 68 -13.65 -7.52 31.06
N LYS A 69 -14.43 -8.58 30.79
CA LYS A 69 -15.19 -8.68 29.52
C LYS A 69 -16.20 -7.55 29.38
N GLU A 70 -16.74 -7.06 30.50
CA GLU A 70 -17.63 -5.92 30.60
C GLU A 70 -16.99 -4.60 30.18
N ASP A 71 -15.66 -4.50 30.18
CA ASP A 71 -14.93 -3.27 29.82
C ASP A 71 -14.56 -3.23 28.33
N TRP A 72 -14.71 -4.35 27.60
CA TRP A 72 -14.35 -4.40 26.19
C TRP A 72 -15.32 -3.58 25.36
N THR A 73 -14.78 -2.70 24.52
CA THR A 73 -15.58 -1.74 23.78
C THR A 73 -16.04 -2.35 22.44
N PRO A 74 -17.35 -2.38 22.11
CA PRO A 74 -17.81 -2.75 20.78
C PRO A 74 -17.30 -1.77 19.72
N VAL A 75 -16.66 -2.31 18.68
CA VAL A 75 -16.06 -1.52 17.60
C VAL A 75 -16.28 -2.18 16.25
N ILE A 76 -16.26 -1.36 15.21
CA ILE A 76 -16.07 -1.78 13.84
C ILE A 76 -14.58 -1.73 13.52
N LEU A 77 -13.99 -2.89 13.20
CA LEU A 77 -12.69 -2.98 12.57
C LEU A 77 -12.87 -2.84 11.04
N SER A 78 -12.55 -1.67 10.51
CA SER A 78 -12.68 -1.31 9.10
C SER A 78 -11.33 -1.48 8.39
N ILE A 79 -11.27 -2.39 7.42
CA ILE A 79 -10.06 -2.74 6.67
C ILE A 79 -10.24 -2.29 5.23
N ALA A 80 -9.43 -1.32 4.84
CA ALA A 80 -9.34 -0.76 3.49
C ALA A 80 -7.97 -1.09 2.86
N ASP A 81 -7.71 -0.65 1.62
CA ASP A 81 -6.51 -1.03 0.87
C ASP A 81 -5.20 -0.59 1.54
N THR A 82 -5.27 0.53 2.26
CA THR A 82 -4.08 1.16 2.86
C THR A 82 -4.20 1.43 4.35
N THR A 83 -5.35 1.15 4.95
CA THR A 83 -5.67 1.52 6.32
C THR A 83 -6.49 0.45 7.01
N VAL A 84 -6.17 0.20 8.28
CA VAL A 84 -6.97 -0.54 9.25
C VAL A 84 -7.43 0.45 10.31
N ALA A 85 -8.72 0.68 10.44
CA ALA A 85 -9.30 1.62 11.39
C ALA A 85 -10.14 0.88 12.44
N VAL A 86 -10.04 1.32 13.68
CA VAL A 86 -10.88 0.88 14.80
C VAL A 86 -11.87 1.99 15.10
N ILE A 87 -13.14 1.72 14.89
CA ILE A 87 -14.20 2.73 14.97
C ILE A 87 -15.16 2.32 16.07
N LYS A 88 -15.35 3.18 17.07
CA LYS A 88 -16.31 2.94 18.14
C LYS A 88 -17.73 3.12 17.62
N GLU A 89 -18.57 2.13 17.87
CA GLU A 89 -19.99 2.22 17.56
C GLU A 89 -20.69 3.12 18.60
N LYS A 90 -21.24 4.25 18.14
CA LYS A 90 -22.08 5.16 18.91
C LYS A 90 -23.32 5.52 18.08
N GLU A 91 -24.43 5.83 18.75
CA GLU A 91 -25.71 6.12 18.09
C GLU A 91 -25.69 7.40 17.24
N GLU A 92 -24.91 8.42 17.64
CA GLU A 92 -24.96 9.75 17.01
C GLU A 92 -23.79 10.02 16.05
N GLU A 93 -22.58 9.51 16.32
CA GLU A 93 -21.40 9.74 15.47
C GLU A 93 -20.33 8.63 15.63
N GLU A 94 -19.81 8.11 14.51
CA GLU A 94 -18.69 7.15 14.50
C GLU A 94 -17.40 7.83 15.01
N GLU A 95 -16.82 7.32 16.10
CA GLU A 95 -15.55 7.83 16.66
C GLU A 95 -14.40 6.90 16.26
N VAL A 96 -13.41 7.43 15.52
CA VAL A 96 -12.20 6.66 15.16
C VAL A 96 -11.25 6.61 16.35
N LEU A 97 -11.13 5.43 16.98
CA LEU A 97 -10.23 5.20 18.11
C LEU A 97 -8.77 5.02 17.67
N VAL A 98 -8.57 4.31 16.54
CA VAL A 98 -7.25 3.97 16.02
C VAL A 98 -7.30 4.04 14.50
N GLU A 99 -6.30 4.69 13.90
CA GLU A 99 -6.05 4.63 12.46
C GLU A 99 -4.65 4.07 12.22
N CYS A 100 -4.56 2.83 11.76
CA CYS A 100 -3.31 2.16 11.44
C CYS A 100 -3.14 2.08 9.92
N ARG A 101 -2.21 2.86 9.35
CA ARG A 101 -1.83 2.66 7.95
C ARG A 101 -1.13 1.32 7.81
N VAL A 102 -1.50 0.53 6.81
CA VAL A 102 -0.96 -0.82 6.54
C VAL A 102 0.56 -0.81 6.43
N ARG A 103 1.17 0.28 5.96
CA ARG A 103 2.65 0.43 5.89
C ARG A 103 3.36 0.47 7.25
N PHE A 104 2.64 0.75 8.32
CA PHE A 104 3.15 0.80 9.70
C PHE A 104 2.69 -0.41 10.51
N LEU A 105 1.85 -1.28 9.95
CA LEU A 105 1.54 -2.57 10.53
C LEU A 105 2.77 -3.46 10.36
N SER A 106 3.47 -3.67 11.47
CA SER A 106 4.74 -4.40 11.51
C SER A 106 4.55 -5.90 11.71
N PHE A 107 3.51 -6.29 12.43
CA PHE A 107 3.16 -7.69 12.67
C PHE A 107 1.68 -7.83 13.01
N MET A 108 1.13 -9.02 12.79
CA MET A 108 -0.26 -9.38 13.14
C MET A 108 -0.35 -10.87 13.40
N GLY A 109 -1.35 -11.28 14.16
CA GLY A 109 -1.58 -12.69 14.44
C GLY A 109 -2.85 -12.96 15.22
N VAL A 110 -3.32 -14.20 15.10
CA VAL A 110 -4.32 -14.79 15.99
C VAL A 110 -3.58 -15.28 17.24
N GLY A 111 -4.09 -14.97 18.43
CA GLY A 111 -3.48 -15.39 19.68
C GLY A 111 -3.63 -16.89 19.94
N ARG A 112 -3.27 -17.35 21.14
CA ARG A 112 -3.46 -18.76 21.55
C ARG A 112 -4.95 -19.17 21.52
N ASP A 113 -5.83 -18.23 21.84
CA ASP A 113 -7.27 -18.39 21.69
C ASP A 113 -7.69 -17.94 20.28
N ILE A 114 -8.45 -18.79 19.58
CA ILE A 114 -8.91 -18.55 18.21
C ILE A 114 -9.79 -17.30 18.06
N HIS A 115 -10.38 -16.81 19.14
CA HIS A 115 -11.19 -15.59 19.14
C HIS A 115 -10.33 -14.33 19.24
N THR A 116 -9.07 -14.45 19.65
CA THR A 116 -8.20 -13.29 19.85
C THR A 116 -7.42 -12.95 18.60
N PHE A 117 -7.48 -11.68 18.20
CA PHE A 117 -6.68 -11.12 17.12
C PHE A 117 -5.89 -9.94 17.63
N ALA A 118 -4.66 -9.75 17.16
CA ALA A 118 -3.91 -8.54 17.43
C ALA A 118 -3.02 -8.14 16.26
N PHE A 119 -2.70 -6.85 16.21
CA PHE A 119 -1.66 -6.32 15.34
C PHE A 119 -0.76 -5.34 16.10
N ILE A 120 0.49 -5.27 15.66
CA ILE A 120 1.52 -4.37 16.16
C ILE A 120 1.73 -3.27 15.12
N MET A 121 1.47 -2.03 15.51
CA MET A 121 1.77 -0.85 14.71
C MET A 121 3.00 -0.12 15.23
N ASP A 122 3.83 0.35 14.29
CA ASP A 122 4.93 1.29 14.56
C ASP A 122 4.36 2.71 14.63
N THR A 123 4.45 3.33 15.80
CA THR A 123 4.02 4.73 16.02
C THR A 123 5.16 5.73 15.82
N GLY A 124 6.34 5.26 15.40
CA GLY A 124 7.54 6.04 15.15
C GLY A 124 8.57 5.93 16.27
N ASN A 125 9.82 6.29 15.99
CA ASN A 125 10.92 6.30 16.96
C ASN A 125 11.11 4.97 17.73
N GLN A 126 10.88 3.82 17.08
CA GLN A 126 10.93 2.49 17.72
C GLN A 126 9.90 2.30 18.85
N HIS A 127 8.81 3.07 18.84
CA HIS A 127 7.66 2.82 19.70
C HIS A 127 6.65 1.96 18.97
N PHE A 128 6.25 0.86 19.62
CA PHE A 128 5.33 -0.10 19.05
C PHE A 128 4.13 -0.25 19.95
N GLN A 129 2.95 -0.25 19.35
CA GLN A 129 1.68 -0.46 20.03
C GLN A 129 1.01 -1.71 19.50
N CYS A 130 0.63 -2.61 20.41
CA CYS A 130 -0.14 -3.80 20.09
C CYS A 130 -1.61 -3.53 20.43
N HIS A 131 -2.48 -3.62 19.42
CA HIS A 131 -3.92 -3.48 19.55
C HIS A 131 -4.54 -4.88 19.50
N ALA A 132 -5.39 -5.21 20.48
CA ALA A 132 -6.00 -6.52 20.60
C ALA A 132 -7.52 -6.48 20.53
N PHE A 133 -8.10 -7.53 19.96
CA PHE A 133 -9.52 -7.66 19.66
C PHE A 133 -10.00 -9.06 19.99
N TRP A 134 -11.28 -9.15 20.33
CA TRP A 134 -12.02 -10.39 20.45
C TRP A 134 -13.05 -10.48 19.33
N CYS A 135 -12.99 -11.56 18.57
CA CYS A 135 -13.75 -11.81 17.36
C CYS A 135 -14.69 -13.00 17.58
N ASP A 136 -15.96 -12.86 17.20
CA ASP A 136 -16.98 -13.90 17.25
C ASP A 136 -17.40 -14.26 15.81
N PRO A 137 -17.43 -15.54 15.38
CA PRO A 137 -17.10 -16.76 16.13
C PRO A 137 -15.60 -17.07 16.25
N ASN A 138 -14.73 -16.38 15.52
CA ASN A 138 -13.27 -16.48 15.64
C ASN A 138 -12.59 -15.37 14.82
N ALA A 139 -11.27 -15.25 14.96
CA ALA A 139 -10.45 -14.26 14.28
C ALA A 139 -10.10 -14.60 12.82
N GLY A 140 -10.60 -15.70 12.24
CA GLY A 140 -10.22 -16.19 10.91
C GLY A 140 -10.42 -15.13 9.83
N CYS A 141 -11.67 -14.69 9.62
CA CYS A 141 -12.01 -13.71 8.57
C CYS A 141 -11.29 -12.37 8.76
N VAL A 142 -11.15 -11.91 10.02
CA VAL A 142 -10.44 -10.67 10.34
C VAL A 142 -8.97 -10.79 9.95
N SER A 143 -8.30 -11.87 10.37
CA SER A 143 -6.90 -12.09 10.05
C SER A 143 -6.66 -12.23 8.54
N GLU A 144 -7.55 -12.90 7.82
CA GLU A 144 -7.47 -13.02 6.37
C GLU A 144 -7.60 -11.66 5.67
N ALA A 145 -8.55 -10.83 6.11
CA ALA A 145 -8.77 -9.51 5.53
C ALA A 145 -7.55 -8.58 5.75
N VAL A 146 -7.00 -8.53 6.96
CA VAL A 146 -5.80 -7.70 7.24
C VAL A 146 -4.60 -8.23 6.46
N GLN A 147 -4.43 -9.55 6.38
CA GLN A 147 -3.36 -10.16 5.60
C GLN A 147 -3.48 -9.81 4.11
N ALA A 148 -4.67 -9.91 3.54
CA ALA A 148 -4.94 -9.56 2.14
C ALA A 148 -4.61 -8.08 1.87
N ALA A 149 -5.01 -7.17 2.75
CA ALA A 149 -4.66 -5.75 2.64
C ALA A 149 -3.14 -5.53 2.66
N CYS A 150 -2.42 -6.20 3.56
CA CYS A 150 -0.95 -6.14 3.63
C CYS A 150 -0.29 -6.63 2.34
N VAL A 151 -0.75 -7.77 1.80
CA VAL A 151 -0.22 -8.36 0.56
C VAL A 151 -0.50 -7.45 -0.64
N LEU A 152 -1.72 -6.96 -0.80
CA LEU A 152 -2.08 -6.04 -1.88
C LEU A 152 -1.27 -4.75 -1.82
N ARG A 153 -1.09 -4.20 -0.61
CA ARG A 153 -0.30 -2.99 -0.42
C ARG A 153 1.17 -3.22 -0.79
N TYR A 154 1.74 -4.35 -0.38
CA TYR A 154 3.10 -4.74 -0.74
C TYR A 154 3.25 -4.85 -2.27
N GLN A 155 2.35 -5.57 -2.95
CA GLN A 155 2.35 -5.73 -4.40
C GLN A 155 2.24 -4.37 -5.13
N LYS A 156 1.32 -3.50 -4.72
CA LYS A 156 1.16 -2.14 -5.30
C LYS A 156 2.45 -1.32 -5.19
N CYS A 157 3.19 -1.43 -4.09
CA CYS A 157 4.46 -0.71 -3.91
C CYS A 157 5.59 -1.27 -4.79
N LEU A 158 5.59 -2.56 -5.09
CA LEU A 158 6.57 -3.16 -5.99
C LEU A 158 6.32 -2.76 -7.45
N VAL A 159 5.07 -2.79 -7.90
CA VAL A 159 4.68 -2.49 -9.30
C VAL A 159 4.77 -1.00 -9.61
N ALA A 160 4.47 -0.12 -8.66
CA ALA A 160 4.56 1.33 -8.85
C ALA A 160 6.01 1.84 -8.95
N ARG A 161 7.02 0.99 -8.75
CA ARG A 161 8.42 1.36 -8.98
C ARG A 161 8.62 1.63 -10.47
N PRO A 162 8.99 2.86 -10.89
CA PRO A 162 9.32 3.13 -12.28
C PRO A 162 10.40 2.13 -12.74
N PRO A 163 10.41 1.68 -14.00
CA PRO A 163 11.51 0.89 -14.51
C PRO A 163 12.77 1.73 -14.34
N SER A 164 13.53 1.47 -13.27
CA SER A 164 14.86 2.05 -13.13
C SER A 164 15.61 1.60 -14.37
N GLN A 165 16.03 2.58 -15.15
CA GLN A 165 17.03 2.47 -16.21
C GLN A 165 17.91 1.26 -15.91
N ARG A 166 17.82 0.22 -16.76
CA ARG A 166 18.87 -0.78 -16.79
C ARG A 166 20.15 0.02 -16.95
N ALA A 167 20.97 0.06 -15.91
CA ALA A 167 22.34 0.52 -15.98
C ALA A 167 23.08 -0.45 -16.91
N GLY A 168 22.90 -0.20 -18.20
CA GLY A 168 23.66 -0.70 -19.33
C GLY A 168 24.01 0.51 -20.16
N SER A 169 24.68 1.48 -19.52
CA SER A 169 25.41 2.53 -20.21
C SER A 169 26.59 1.89 -20.95
N SER A 170 26.32 1.29 -22.11
CA SER A 170 27.30 1.25 -23.18
C SER A 170 27.10 2.50 -24.02
N SER A 171 27.46 3.66 -23.46
CA SER A 171 27.67 4.86 -24.25
C SER A 171 28.95 4.67 -25.07
N SER A 172 28.81 4.21 -26.31
CA SER A 172 29.84 4.48 -27.31
C SER A 172 29.82 5.98 -27.63
N PRO A 173 30.96 6.68 -27.68
CA PRO A 173 30.97 8.09 -28.05
C PRO A 173 30.71 8.20 -29.55
N SER A 174 29.87 9.15 -29.90
CA SER A 174 29.60 9.58 -31.28
C SER A 174 30.78 10.37 -31.85
N PRO A 175 31.22 10.09 -33.09
CA PRO A 175 31.82 11.10 -33.94
C PRO A 175 30.79 11.56 -34.99
N ASP A 176 30.65 12.88 -35.05
CA ASP A 176 30.29 13.69 -36.22
C ASP A 176 28.90 13.53 -36.89
N SER A 177 28.07 14.51 -36.57
CA SER A 177 27.17 15.26 -37.47
C SER A 177 27.24 14.93 -38.97
N VAL A 178 26.18 14.34 -39.54
CA VAL A 178 25.55 14.77 -40.83
C VAL A 178 24.07 14.33 -40.89
N THR A 179 23.19 15.33 -40.88
CA THR A 179 22.01 15.59 -41.74
C THR A 179 21.24 14.43 -42.43
N ARG A 180 19.90 14.44 -42.19
CA ARG A 180 18.77 13.98 -43.05
C ARG A 180 18.75 12.52 -43.55
N ARG A 181 17.68 11.80 -43.20
CA ARG A 181 16.50 11.52 -44.07
C ARG A 181 15.58 10.48 -43.42
N VAL A 182 14.28 10.76 -43.38
CA VAL A 182 13.23 9.76 -43.14
C VAL A 182 13.06 8.95 -44.44
N THR A 183 13.33 7.66 -44.40
CA THR A 183 12.79 6.71 -45.40
C THR A 183 12.38 5.43 -44.72
N THR A 184 11.11 5.08 -44.90
CA THR A 184 10.54 3.76 -44.68
C THR A 184 11.24 2.73 -45.56
N SER A 185 11.62 1.59 -44.98
CA SER A 185 11.81 0.33 -45.73
C SER A 185 11.81 -0.85 -44.77
N VAL A 186 10.78 -1.68 -44.92
CA VAL A 186 10.72 -3.04 -44.41
C VAL A 186 11.80 -3.85 -45.13
N LYS A 187 12.74 -4.46 -44.39
CA LYS A 187 13.52 -5.58 -44.91
C LYS A 187 13.64 -6.67 -43.85
N ARG A 188 13.01 -7.79 -44.19
CA ARG A 188 13.26 -9.13 -43.65
C ARG A 188 14.76 -9.34 -43.46
N SER A 189 15.17 -9.75 -42.27
CA SER A 189 16.37 -10.54 -42.10
C SER A 189 16.06 -11.63 -41.08
N VAL A 190 15.87 -12.83 -41.64
CA VAL A 190 16.01 -14.09 -40.94
C VAL A 190 17.52 -14.33 -40.79
N GLN A 191 18.02 -14.53 -39.58
CA GLN A 191 19.27 -15.25 -39.42
C GLN A 191 19.18 -16.16 -38.19
N SER A 192 19.12 -17.43 -38.54
CA SER A 192 19.17 -18.63 -37.71
C SER A 192 20.39 -18.64 -36.78
N LEU A 193 20.17 -19.03 -35.52
CA LEU A 193 21.17 -19.72 -34.71
C LEU A 193 20.50 -20.93 -34.05
N ILE A 194 20.61 -22.04 -34.77
CA ILE A 194 20.46 -23.40 -34.29
C ILE A 194 21.66 -23.63 -33.38
N ASP A 195 21.44 -23.94 -32.10
CA ASP A 195 22.47 -24.55 -31.27
C ASP A 195 22.00 -25.90 -30.76
N THR A 196 22.85 -26.90 -31.00
CA THR A 196 22.50 -28.32 -31.01
C THR A 196 23.05 -28.95 -29.74
N LEU A 197 22.23 -29.04 -28.68
CA LEU A 197 22.60 -29.79 -27.49
C LEU A 197 22.11 -31.24 -27.59
N LYS A 198 23.04 -32.14 -27.93
CA LYS A 198 22.90 -33.59 -27.74
C LYS A 198 23.10 -33.95 -26.26
N PRO A 199 22.21 -34.72 -25.63
CA PRO A 199 22.59 -35.61 -24.53
C PRO A 199 22.96 -36.99 -25.07
N LYS A 200 24.19 -37.40 -24.76
CA LYS A 200 24.76 -38.73 -25.05
C LYS A 200 24.14 -39.80 -24.13
N LYS A 201 23.90 -40.97 -24.69
CA LYS A 201 23.32 -42.18 -24.06
C LYS A 201 24.35 -42.95 -23.21
N GLN A 202 23.87 -43.53 -22.11
CA GLN A 202 24.25 -44.77 -21.40
C GLN A 202 25.71 -45.03 -20.96
N SER A 203 25.84 -45.39 -19.68
CA SER A 203 26.73 -46.47 -19.21
C SER A 203 25.98 -47.36 -18.20
N SER A 204 26.33 -48.64 -18.27
CA SER A 204 25.73 -49.85 -17.73
C SER A 204 26.02 -50.16 -16.24
N GLU A 205 25.10 -50.96 -15.67
CA GLU A 205 25.24 -52.03 -14.65
C GLU A 205 26.51 -52.18 -13.79
N LEU A 206 26.29 -52.43 -12.49
CA LEU A 206 26.60 -53.70 -11.78
C LEU A 206 25.95 -53.73 -10.36
N PRO A 207 25.80 -54.90 -9.70
CA PRO A 207 24.75 -55.21 -8.72
C PRO A 207 25.25 -55.24 -7.25
N GLN A 208 24.30 -55.25 -6.29
CA GLN A 208 24.28 -56.14 -5.11
C GLN A 208 23.13 -55.75 -4.15
N GLN A 209 22.00 -56.47 -4.20
CA GLN A 209 21.54 -57.42 -3.18
C GLN A 209 20.21 -58.06 -3.61
#